data_AF-A0A1H4D8Z3-F1
#
_entry.id   AF-A0A1H4D8Z3-F1
#
_cell.length_a   1.000
_cell.length_b   1.000
_cell.length_c   1.000
_cell.angle_alpha   90.00
_cell.angle_beta   90.00
_cell.angle_gamma   90.00
#
_symmetry.space_group_name_H-M   'P 1'
#
loop_
_entity.id
_entity.type
_entity.pdbx_description
1 polymer ?
#
loop_
_entity_poly.entity_id
_entity_poly.type
_entity_poly.pdbx_seq_one_letter_code
_entity_poly.pdbx_strand_id
1 'polypeptide(L)'
;MVAYRLLPKSMKEKVERNSVVAFKNCNVAFSPDMLLRNEKICIEIDGGYHILHQRRDMYRDAVFRANGYIVIRIKNQDTSVDVAFWQQLLAGLEYDGTTRENVRPFIDELRKLIDDAIRSWTRIDPAE
;
A
#
# COMPACT_ATOMS: atom_id res chain seq x y z
N MET A 1 -14.00 -0.99 0.68
CA MET A 1 -12.89 -0.84 -0.27
C MET A 1 -12.39 -2.22 -0.71
N VAL A 2 -12.16 -2.43 -2.01
CA VAL A 2 -11.68 -3.71 -2.58
C VAL A 2 -10.28 -4.06 -2.07
N ALA A 3 -9.37 -3.08 -2.06
CA ALA A 3 -7.99 -3.26 -1.58
C ALA A 3 -7.88 -3.88 -0.18
N TYR A 4 -8.76 -3.51 0.77
CA TYR A 4 -8.77 -4.14 2.11
C TYR A 4 -9.05 -5.65 2.06
N ARG A 5 -9.88 -6.12 1.13
CA ARG A 5 -10.18 -7.55 0.98
C ARG A 5 -8.96 -8.33 0.46
N LEU A 6 -8.09 -7.68 -0.29
CA LEU A 6 -6.89 -8.26 -0.88
C LEU A 6 -5.70 -8.30 0.08
N LEU A 7 -5.75 -7.58 1.20
CA LEU A 7 -4.69 -7.60 2.19
C LEU A 7 -4.48 -9.01 2.77
N PRO A 8 -3.22 -9.40 3.05
CA PRO A 8 -2.93 -10.60 3.83
C PRO A 8 -3.55 -10.52 5.23
N LYS A 9 -3.78 -11.68 5.84
CA LYS A 9 -4.45 -11.76 7.15
C LYS A 9 -3.67 -10.98 8.22
N SER A 10 -2.34 -11.10 8.22
CA SER A 10 -1.45 -10.41 9.15
C SER A 10 -1.57 -8.88 9.10
N MET A 11 -1.91 -8.31 7.95
CA MET A 11 -2.12 -6.86 7.78
C MET A 11 -3.55 -6.45 8.12
N LYS A 12 -4.56 -7.26 7.79
CA LYS A 12 -5.98 -6.98 8.08
C LYS A 12 -6.25 -6.73 9.56
N GLU A 13 -5.56 -7.46 10.43
CA GLU A 13 -5.73 -7.35 11.89
C GLU A 13 -5.14 -6.05 12.46
N LYS A 14 -4.28 -5.37 11.71
CA LYS A 14 -3.51 -4.19 12.16
C LYS A 14 -3.87 -2.90 11.42
N VAL A 15 -4.57 -3.01 10.29
CA VAL A 15 -4.88 -1.88 9.43
C VAL A 15 -6.07 -1.10 9.96
N GLU A 16 -5.87 0.20 10.15
CA GLU A 16 -6.92 1.17 10.36
C GLU A 16 -7.40 1.66 8.98
N ARG A 17 -8.71 1.68 8.73
CA ARG A 17 -9.29 2.17 7.47
C ARG A 17 -9.83 3.58 7.64
N ASN A 18 -9.51 4.48 6.72
CA ASN A 18 -10.00 5.86 6.73
C ASN A 18 -9.80 6.58 8.08
N SER A 19 -8.73 6.25 8.82
CA SER A 19 -8.50 6.83 10.14
C SER A 19 -8.04 8.28 10.02
N VAL A 20 -8.51 9.16 10.90
CA VAL A 20 -8.05 10.54 10.94
C VAL A 20 -6.71 10.60 11.66
N VAL A 21 -5.69 11.12 10.97
CA VAL A 21 -4.32 11.24 11.47
C VAL A 21 -3.93 12.71 11.51
N ALA A 22 -3.51 13.18 12.68
CA ALA A 22 -2.91 14.49 12.87
C ALA A 22 -1.47 14.32 13.37
N PHE A 23 -0.57 15.17 12.88
CA PHE A 23 0.83 15.20 13.29
C PHE A 23 1.11 16.49 14.05
N LYS A 24 1.91 16.44 15.11
CA LYS A 24 2.22 17.64 15.94
C LYS A 24 2.87 18.78 15.15
N ASN A 25 3.56 18.46 14.06
CA ASN A 25 4.22 19.42 13.17
C ASN A 25 3.33 19.87 11.99
N CYS A 26 2.03 19.59 12.01
CA CYS A 26 1.11 19.90 10.92
C CYS A 26 -0.26 20.36 11.45
N ASN A 27 -0.75 21.50 10.96
CA ASN A 27 -2.07 22.05 11.33
C ASN A 27 -3.24 21.42 10.53
N VAL A 28 -2.96 20.36 9.77
CA VAL A 28 -3.93 19.67 8.91
C VAL A 28 -3.97 18.21 9.31
N ALA A 29 -5.19 17.68 9.44
CA ALA A 29 -5.44 16.25 9.60
C ALA A 29 -5.65 15.59 8.23
N PHE A 30 -5.24 14.33 8.13
CA PHE A 30 -5.32 13.52 6.92
C PHE A 30 -6.15 12.27 7.18
N SER A 31 -6.76 11.74 6.13
CA SER A 31 -7.53 10.49 6.18
C SER A 31 -7.02 9.55 5.10
N PRO A 32 -5.95 8.78 5.38
CA PRO A 32 -5.48 7.76 4.45
C PRO A 32 -6.50 6.62 4.30
N ASP A 33 -6.53 5.99 3.13
CA ASP A 33 -7.41 4.85 2.88
C ASP A 33 -7.12 3.69 3.84
N MET A 34 -5.83 3.42 4.08
CA MET A 34 -5.35 2.37 4.98
C MET A 34 -4.07 2.81 5.71
N LEU A 35 -4.02 2.55 7.01
CA LEU A 35 -2.91 2.90 7.88
C LEU A 35 -2.52 1.72 8.77
N LEU A 36 -1.25 1.31 8.73
CA LEU A 36 -0.66 0.42 9.72
C LEU A 36 0.24 1.26 10.63
N ARG A 37 -0.32 1.73 11.75
CA ARG A 37 0.30 2.74 12.61
C ARG A 37 1.61 2.28 13.24
N ASN A 38 1.66 1.04 13.72
CA ASN A 38 2.83 0.49 14.42
C ASN A 38 3.98 0.24 13.45
N GLU A 39 3.66 -0.18 12.24
CA GLU A 39 4.62 -0.38 11.16
C GLU A 39 4.99 0.92 10.43
N LYS A 40 4.23 1.98 10.73
CA LYS A 40 4.23 3.27 10.03
C LYS A 40 4.16 3.07 8.51
N ILE A 41 3.12 2.38 8.06
CA ILE A 41 2.79 2.24 6.64
C ILE A 41 1.50 3.00 6.37
N CYS A 42 1.52 3.86 5.37
CA CYS A 42 0.36 4.56 4.84
C CYS A 42 0.10 4.07 3.41
N ILE A 43 -1.09 3.58 3.14
CA ILE A 43 -1.49 3.08 1.81
C ILE A 43 -2.64 3.93 1.30
N GLU A 44 -2.49 4.41 0.07
CA GLU A 44 -3.41 5.31 -0.63
C GLU A 44 -3.81 4.67 -1.97
N ILE A 45 -5.11 4.62 -2.23
CA ILE A 45 -5.69 4.07 -3.45
C ILE A 45 -6.09 5.22 -4.37
N ASP A 46 -5.28 5.44 -5.40
CA ASP A 46 -5.45 6.57 -6.31
C ASP A 46 -6.47 6.24 -7.42
N GLY A 47 -7.62 6.92 -7.40
CA GLY A 47 -8.71 6.76 -8.35
C GLY A 47 -8.49 7.43 -9.71
N GLY A 48 -7.33 8.03 -9.99
CA GLY A 48 -7.03 8.68 -11.27
C GLY A 48 -7.70 10.05 -11.49
N TYR A 49 -8.61 10.48 -10.60
CA TYR A 49 -9.27 11.80 -10.64
C TYR A 49 -8.40 12.95 -10.06
N HIS A 50 -7.10 12.74 -9.84
CA HIS A 50 -6.24 13.62 -9.04
C HIS A 50 -5.47 14.68 -9.85
N ILE A 51 -6.12 15.40 -10.78
CA ILE A 51 -5.50 16.64 -11.33
C ILE A 51 -5.71 17.82 -10.36
N LEU A 52 -6.86 17.90 -9.69
CA LEU A 52 -7.22 19.02 -8.81
C LEU A 52 -6.60 18.95 -7.40
N HIS A 53 -6.13 17.78 -6.95
CA HIS A 53 -5.66 17.57 -5.56
C HIS A 53 -4.17 17.26 -5.43
N GLN A 54 -3.38 17.34 -6.52
CA GLN A 54 -1.96 16.98 -6.52
C GLN A 54 -1.15 17.65 -5.41
N ARG A 55 -1.37 18.96 -5.16
CA ARG A 55 -0.64 19.68 -4.11
C ARG A 55 -0.95 19.17 -2.70
N ARG A 56 -2.23 18.85 -2.43
CA ARG A 56 -2.64 18.32 -1.12
C ARG A 56 -2.09 16.91 -0.91
N ASP A 57 -2.12 16.11 -1.96
CA ASP A 57 -1.60 14.76 -2.01
C ASP A 57 -0.08 14.71 -1.79
N MET A 58 0.67 15.57 -2.49
CA MET A 58 2.11 15.73 -2.28
C MET A 58 2.43 16.21 -0.87
N TYR A 59 1.66 17.17 -0.35
CA TYR A 59 1.84 17.68 1.01
C TYR A 59 1.59 16.60 2.07
N ARG A 60 0.50 15.83 1.94
CA ARG A 60 0.23 14.67 2.80
C ARG A 60 1.41 13.70 2.79
N ASP A 61 1.83 13.26 1.61
CA ASP A 61 2.90 12.28 1.49
C ASP A 61 4.20 12.78 2.12
N ALA A 62 4.53 14.06 1.93
CA ALA A 62 5.69 14.68 2.56
C ALA A 62 5.57 14.68 4.09
N VAL A 63 4.41 15.01 4.65
CA VAL A 63 4.17 15.00 6.10
C VAL A 63 4.28 13.58 6.67
N PHE A 64 3.69 12.58 6.01
CA PHE A 64 3.79 11.18 6.44
C PHE A 64 5.25 10.69 6.40
N ARG A 65 5.97 10.92 5.30
CA ARG A 65 7.39 10.56 5.18
C ARG A 65 8.26 11.26 6.22
N ALA A 66 8.04 12.55 6.48
CA ALA A 66 8.74 13.31 7.53
C ALA A 66 8.51 12.75 8.94
N ASN A 67 7.38 12.06 9.17
CA ASN A 67 7.07 11.38 10.43
C ASN A 67 7.49 9.89 10.42
N GLY A 68 8.25 9.48 9.41
CA GLY A 68 8.80 8.14 9.26
C GLY A 68 7.77 7.12 8.80
N TYR A 69 6.77 7.51 8.00
CA TYR A 69 5.89 6.54 7.36
C TYR A 69 6.41 6.17 5.97
N ILE A 70 6.32 4.88 5.64
CA ILE A 70 6.38 4.40 4.26
C ILE A 70 5.05 4.77 3.63
N VAL A 71 5.07 5.51 2.52
CA VAL A 71 3.86 5.93 1.80
C VAL A 71 3.79 5.18 0.48
N ILE A 72 2.77 4.32 0.37
CA ILE A 72 2.51 3.46 -0.78
C ILE A 72 1.28 3.98 -1.50
N ARG A 73 1.42 4.27 -2.79
CA ARG A 73 0.31 4.63 -3.67
C ARG A 73 0.04 3.49 -4.64
N ILE A 74 -1.18 2.98 -4.63
CA ILE A 74 -1.63 1.92 -5.54
C ILE A 74 -2.72 2.52 -6.41
N LYS A 75 -2.64 2.39 -7.73
CA LYS A 75 -3.72 2.89 -8.59
C LYS A 75 -4.95 2.02 -8.39
N ASN A 76 -6.14 2.61 -8.47
CA ASN A 76 -7.40 1.90 -8.28
C ASN A 76 -7.54 0.73 -9.27
N GLN A 77 -7.04 0.86 -10.50
CA GLN A 77 -7.00 -0.22 -11.50
C GLN A 77 -6.15 -1.43 -11.07
N ASP A 78 -5.12 -1.23 -10.23
CA ASP A 78 -4.28 -2.33 -9.76
C ASP A 78 -4.97 -3.10 -8.63
N THR A 79 -6.07 -2.57 -8.07
CA THR A 79 -6.87 -3.24 -7.03
C THR A 79 -7.89 -4.23 -7.57
N SER A 80 -8.08 -4.33 -8.89
CA SER A 80 -8.97 -5.32 -9.49
C SER A 80 -8.31 -6.67 -9.77
N VAL A 81 -6.98 -6.76 -9.64
CA VAL A 81 -6.21 -7.98 -9.86
C VAL A 81 -5.32 -8.23 -8.65
N ASP A 82 -5.57 -9.33 -7.93
CA ASP A 82 -4.90 -9.68 -6.67
C ASP A 82 -3.38 -9.61 -6.77
N VAL A 83 -2.79 -10.25 -7.80
CA VAL A 83 -1.34 -10.28 -7.99
C VAL A 83 -0.77 -8.89 -8.29
N ALA A 84 -1.47 -8.07 -9.08
CA ALA A 84 -1.04 -6.71 -9.35
C ALA A 84 -1.03 -5.87 -8.07
N PHE A 85 -2.08 -5.97 -7.25
CA PHE A 85 -2.16 -5.32 -5.96
C PHE A 85 -1.00 -5.74 -5.04
N TRP A 86 -0.74 -7.04 -4.89
CA TRP A 86 0.34 -7.54 -4.05
C TRP A 86 1.72 -7.10 -4.54
N GLN A 87 1.95 -7.08 -5.85
CA GLN A 87 3.20 -6.60 -6.44
C GLN A 87 3.42 -5.10 -6.17
N GLN A 88 2.39 -4.27 -6.29
CA GLN A 88 2.51 -2.84 -5.97
C GLN A 88 2.73 -2.61 -4.48
N LEU A 89 2.07 -3.38 -3.62
CA LEU A 89 2.28 -3.32 -2.18
C LEU A 89 3.70 -3.72 -1.80
N LEU A 90 4.20 -4.82 -2.36
CA LEU A 90 5.58 -5.30 -2.15
C LEU A 90 6.59 -4.25 -2.63
N ALA A 91 6.43 -3.72 -3.84
CA ALA A 91 7.30 -2.69 -4.38
C ALA A 91 7.34 -1.44 -3.48
N GLY A 92 6.19 -1.00 -2.99
CA GLY A 92 6.10 0.13 -2.05
C GLY A 92 6.80 -0.13 -0.71
N LEU A 93 6.75 -1.36 -0.20
CA LEU A 93 7.43 -1.75 1.04
C LEU A 93 8.95 -1.86 0.87
N GLU A 94 9.44 -2.20 -0.32
CA GLU A 94 10.87 -2.34 -0.62
C GLU A 94 11.53 -1.03 -1.09
N TYR A 95 10.76 -0.12 -1.70
CA TYR A 95 11.26 1.10 -2.34
C TYR A 95 11.95 2.10 -1.38
N ASP A 96 11.56 2.12 -0.10
CA ASP A 96 12.03 3.15 0.85
C ASP A 96 13.48 2.92 1.34
N GLY A 97 14.21 1.95 0.76
CA GLY A 97 15.63 1.67 1.00
C GLY A 97 15.97 1.20 2.42
N THR A 98 15.00 1.25 3.33
CA THR A 98 15.11 0.92 4.75
C THR A 98 13.96 -0.01 5.14
N THR A 99 14.05 -1.26 4.70
CA THR A 99 13.10 -2.28 5.16
C THR A 99 13.23 -2.42 6.67
N ARG A 100 12.17 -2.09 7.39
CA ARG A 100 12.15 -2.20 8.85
C ARG A 100 11.86 -3.63 9.25
N GLU A 101 12.48 -4.08 10.34
CA GLU A 101 12.28 -5.45 10.86
C GLU A 101 10.80 -5.76 11.13
N ASN A 102 10.00 -4.77 11.54
CA ASN A 102 8.56 -4.95 11.76
C ASN A 102 7.73 -5.12 10.46
N VAL A 103 8.30 -4.80 9.30
CA VAL A 103 7.64 -4.91 7.98
C VAL A 103 8.05 -6.19 7.25
N ARG A 104 9.20 -6.77 7.59
CA ARG A 104 9.75 -7.97 6.97
C ARG A 104 8.77 -9.17 6.93
N PRO A 105 7.99 -9.46 7.99
CA PRO A 105 7.00 -10.53 7.94
C PRO A 105 5.95 -10.34 6.84
N PHE A 106 5.56 -9.10 6.54
CA PHE A 106 4.60 -8.82 5.47
C PHE A 106 5.21 -9.01 4.09
N ILE A 107 6.46 -8.60 3.90
CA ILE A 107 7.21 -8.80 2.64
C ILE A 107 7.28 -10.29 2.31
N ASP A 108 7.66 -11.11 3.29
CA ASP A 108 7.77 -12.55 3.11
C ASP A 108 6.42 -13.20 2.78
N GLU A 109 5.33 -12.78 3.45
CA GLU A 109 3.97 -13.26 3.15
C GLU A 109 3.51 -12.85 1.75
N LEU A 110 3.77 -11.61 1.32
CA LEU A 110 3.40 -11.14 -0.02
C LEU A 110 4.15 -11.89 -1.12
N ARG A 111 5.46 -12.14 -0.95
CA ARG A 111 6.24 -12.95 -1.91
C ARG A 111 5.65 -14.35 -2.05
N LYS A 112 5.31 -14.99 -0.94
CA LYS A 112 4.67 -16.31 -0.96
C LYS A 112 3.32 -16.29 -1.69
N LEU A 113 2.46 -15.30 -1.41
CA LEU A 113 1.16 -15.17 -2.08
C LEU A 113 1.30 -14.99 -3.60
N ILE A 114 2.28 -14.20 -4.03
CA ILE A 114 2.61 -14.00 -5.46
C ILE A 114 3.08 -15.31 -6.09
N ASP A 115 4.02 -16.00 -5.45
CA ASP A 115 4.56 -17.28 -5.95
C ASP A 115 3.48 -18.36 -6.06
N ASP A 116 2.65 -18.51 -5.03
CA ASP A 116 1.55 -19.49 -5.00
C ASP A 116 0.50 -19.17 -6.08
N ALA A 117 0.19 -17.90 -6.31
CA ALA A 117 -0.71 -17.49 -7.39
C ALA A 117 -0.11 -17.79 -8.76
N ILE A 118 1.15 -17.43 -9.01
CA ILE A 118 1.83 -17.70 -10.29
C ILE A 118 1.90 -19.20 -10.58
N ARG A 119 2.15 -20.04 -9.57
CA ARG A 119 2.15 -21.51 -9.71
C ARG A 119 0.81 -22.09 -10.16
N SER A 120 -0.28 -21.41 -9.85
CA SER A 120 -1.63 -21.84 -10.23
C SER A 120 -2.01 -21.48 -11.67
N TRP A 121 -1.21 -20.64 -12.34
CA TRP A 121 -1.53 -20.15 -13.67
C TRP A 121 -1.26 -21.20 -14.75
N THR A 122 -2.25 -21.40 -15.61
CA THR A 122 -2.04 -22.07 -16.89
C THR A 122 -1.32 -21.11 -17.82
N ARG A 123 -0.09 -21.46 -18.23
CA ARG A 123 0.63 -20.71 -19.26
C ARG A 123 0.01 -21.04 -20.61
N ILE A 124 -0.50 -20.02 -21.30
CA ILE A 124 -0.92 -20.11 -22.69
C ILE A 124 0.17 -19.37 -23.47
N ASP A 125 1.04 -20.13 -24.12
CA ASP A 125 2.00 -19.53 -25.05
C ASP A 125 1.22 -18.98 -26.25
N PRO A 126 1.51 -17.74 -26.70
CA PRO A 126 0.91 -17.24 -27.93
C PRO A 126 1.32 -18.18 -29.06
N ALA A 127 0.35 -18.60 -29.89
CA ALA A 127 0.64 -19.43 -31.05
C ALA A 127 1.70 -18.73 -31.91
N GLU A 128 2.77 -19.48 -32.25
CA GLU A 128 3.85 -19.06 -33.14
C GLU A 128 3.33 -18.59 -34.51
#